data_AF-A0AAV6TGD7-F1
#
_entry.id   AF-A0AAV6TGD7-F1
#
_cell.length_a   1.000
_cell.length_b   1.000
_cell.length_c   1.000
_cell.angle_alpha   90.00
_cell.angle_beta   90.00
_cell.angle_gamma   90.00
#
_symmetry.space_group_name_H-M   'P 1'
#
loop_
_entity.id
_entity.type
_entity.pdbx_description
1 polymer ?
#
loop_
_entity_poly.entity_id
_entity_poly.type
_entity_poly.pdbx_seq_one_letter_code
_entity_poly.pdbx_strand_id
1 'polypeptide(L)'
;MLNISVDACFKKPCGTSLICNDNGDSTYTCSCKEGFMYNGKRCIKMDKCAMGINCEQLCTNGLCSCAEGFYLNSDNATCSK
;
A
#
# COMPACT_ATOMS: atom_id res chain seq x y z
N MET A 1 33.72 15.66 -19.08
CA MET A 1 33.50 14.63 -18.04
C MET A 1 32.17 13.97 -18.36
N LEU A 2 32.17 12.69 -18.72
CA LEU A 2 30.92 11.94 -18.90
C LEU A 2 30.37 11.64 -17.50
N ASN A 3 29.26 12.28 -17.14
CA ASN A 3 28.52 11.91 -15.95
C ASN A 3 27.86 10.56 -16.24
N ILE A 4 28.57 9.47 -15.94
CA ILE A 4 27.98 8.14 -16.00
C ILE A 4 26.86 8.14 -14.96
N SER A 5 25.62 8.11 -15.44
CA SER A 5 24.44 7.86 -14.63
C SER A 5 24.58 6.49 -14.01
N VAL A 6 25.16 6.42 -12.81
CA VAL A 6 25.15 5.21 -11.99
C VAL A 6 23.73 5.07 -11.48
N ASP A 7 23.09 3.93 -11.79
CA ASP A 7 21.76 3.61 -11.27
C ASP A 7 21.80 3.67 -9.74
N ALA A 8 21.25 4.74 -9.18
CA ALA A 8 21.30 5.00 -7.75
C ALA A 8 20.46 3.96 -6.97
N CYS A 9 19.53 3.29 -7.64
CA CYS A 9 18.68 2.24 -7.09
C CYS A 9 19.29 0.84 -7.18
N PHE A 10 20.42 0.66 -7.89
CA PHE A 10 21.09 -0.64 -8.04
C PHE A 10 21.40 -1.32 -6.69
N LYS A 11 21.85 -0.54 -5.70
CA LYS A 11 22.17 -1.05 -4.35
C LYS A 11 20.95 -1.21 -3.44
N LYS A 12 19.73 -0.95 -3.94
CA LYS A 12 18.48 -0.94 -3.18
C LYS A 12 18.60 -0.08 -1.91
N PRO A 13 18.91 1.22 -2.03
CA PRO A 13 19.14 2.10 -0.88
C PRO A 13 17.87 2.36 -0.05
N CYS A 14 16.69 2.11 -0.62
CA CYS A 14 15.40 2.26 0.05
C CYS A 14 14.98 0.96 0.76
N GLY A 15 14.32 1.08 1.92
CA GLY A 15 13.79 -0.07 2.67
C GLY A 15 12.63 -0.81 1.97
N THR A 16 12.23 -1.96 2.52
CA THR A 16 11.30 -2.91 1.87
C THR A 16 9.92 -2.35 1.52
N SER A 17 9.43 -1.33 2.22
CA SER A 17 8.11 -0.68 1.98
C SER A 17 8.18 0.55 1.09
N LEU A 18 9.34 0.80 0.47
CA LEU A 18 9.62 1.96 -0.36
C LEU A 18 9.96 1.55 -1.79
N ILE A 19 9.68 2.45 -2.73
CA ILE A 19 10.11 2.44 -4.12
C ILE A 19 11.29 3.40 -4.21
N CYS A 20 12.37 2.97 -4.85
CA CYS A 20 13.49 3.84 -5.18
C CYS A 20 13.24 4.46 -6.56
N ASN A 21 13.31 5.79 -6.64
CA ASN A 21 13.26 6.53 -7.89
C ASN A 21 14.64 7.13 -8.13
N ASP A 22 15.28 6.72 -9.22
CA ASP A 22 16.55 7.29 -9.65
C ASP A 22 16.30 8.67 -10.29
N ASN A 23 17.03 9.67 -9.82
CA ASN A 23 16.91 11.04 -10.30
C ASN A 23 18.04 11.44 -11.25
N GLY A 24 18.96 10.52 -11.56
CA GLY A 24 20.20 10.81 -12.29
C GLY A 24 21.28 11.39 -11.38
N ASP A 25 22.48 11.58 -11.95
CA ASP A 25 23.66 12.14 -11.24
C ASP A 25 24.00 11.43 -9.92
N SER A 26 23.76 10.12 -9.85
CA SER A 26 23.94 9.30 -8.63
C SER A 26 23.03 9.71 -7.46
N THR A 27 21.91 10.38 -7.73
CA THR A 27 20.91 10.80 -6.73
C THR A 27 19.63 9.97 -6.82
N TYR A 28 18.90 9.86 -5.71
CA TYR A 28 17.65 9.09 -5.66
C TYR A 28 16.66 9.69 -4.66
N THR A 29 15.39 9.31 -4.81
CA THR A 29 14.33 9.53 -3.82
C THR A 29 13.65 8.21 -3.46
N CYS A 30 13.17 8.08 -2.22
CA CYS A 30 12.36 6.95 -1.80
C CYS A 30 10.90 7.39 -1.62
N SER A 31 9.96 6.72 -2.29
CA SER A 31 8.52 6.94 -2.14
C SER A 31 7.85 5.69 -1.56
N CYS A 32 6.68 5.82 -0.93
CA CYS A 32 5.97 4.64 -0.44
C CYS A 32 5.50 3.76 -1.60
N LYS A 33 5.54 2.44 -1.40
CA LYS A 33 4.90 1.49 -2.33
C LYS A 33 3.40 1.74 -2.43
N GLU A 34 2.81 1.31 -3.53
CA GLU A 34 1.36 1.31 -3.69
C GLU A 34 0.68 0.60 -2.51
N GLY A 35 -0.39 1.21 -1.98
CA GLY A 35 -1.07 0.72 -0.78
C GLY A 35 -0.33 1.00 0.54
N PHE A 36 0.73 1.83 0.53
CA PHE A 36 1.37 2.34 1.75
C PHE A 36 1.28 3.88 1.80
N MET A 37 1.05 4.43 2.98
CA MET A 37 1.08 5.88 3.24
C MET A 37 2.19 6.24 4.21
N TYR A 38 2.80 7.41 3.99
CA TYR A 38 3.77 7.96 4.92
C TYR A 38 3.05 8.59 6.12
N ASN A 39 3.29 8.07 7.31
CA ASN A 39 2.65 8.56 8.54
C ASN A 39 3.48 9.63 9.29
N GLY A 40 4.41 10.30 8.61
CA GLY A 40 5.37 11.22 9.24
C GLY A 40 6.65 10.56 9.76
N LYS A 41 6.70 9.22 9.86
CA LYS A 41 7.90 8.45 10.27
C LYS A 41 8.28 7.34 9.30
N ARG A 42 7.31 6.60 8.78
CA ARG A 42 7.54 5.45 7.87
C ARG A 42 6.34 5.23 6.96
N CYS A 43 6.57 4.48 5.88
CA CYS A 43 5.49 3.95 5.06
C CYS A 43 4.79 2.82 5.83
N ILE A 44 3.52 3.05 6.19
CA ILE A 44 2.66 2.04 6.79
C ILE A 44 1.69 1.52 5.74
N LYS A 45 1.39 0.23 5.78
CA LYS A 45 0.37 -0.36 4.91
C LYS A 45 -0.94 0.37 5.19
N MET A 46 -1.56 0.93 4.17
CA MET A 46 -2.87 1.51 4.29
C MET A 46 -3.85 0.42 4.69
N ASP A 47 -4.64 0.70 5.71
CA ASP A 47 -5.81 -0.10 5.95
C ASP A 47 -6.81 0.20 4.83
N LYS A 48 -6.96 -0.75 3.90
CA LYS A 48 -7.94 -0.64 2.81
C LYS A 48 -9.36 -0.47 3.35
N CYS A 49 -9.65 -0.96 4.55
CA CYS A 49 -10.93 -0.75 5.22
C CYS A 49 -11.16 0.72 5.59
N ALA A 50 -10.09 1.47 5.88
CA ALA A 50 -10.16 2.91 6.17
C ALA A 50 -10.24 3.79 4.89
N MET A 51 -10.16 3.19 3.70
CA MET A 51 -10.16 3.91 2.42
C MET A 51 -11.57 4.08 1.79
N GLY A 52 -12.63 3.93 2.59
CA GLY A 52 -14.02 4.08 2.10
C GLY A 52 -14.66 2.79 1.60
N ILE A 53 -14.10 1.63 1.97
CA ILE A 53 -14.79 0.34 1.82
C ILE A 53 -15.87 0.27 2.91
N ASN A 54 -17.14 0.26 2.49
CA ASN A 54 -18.29 0.20 3.40
C ASN A 54 -18.76 -1.25 3.54
N CYS A 55 -18.10 -2.02 4.39
CA CYS A 55 -18.61 -3.32 4.82
C CYS A 55 -19.69 -3.13 5.89
N GLU A 56 -20.79 -3.89 5.82
CA GLU A 56 -21.84 -3.84 6.84
C GLU A 56 -21.34 -4.33 8.21
N GLN A 57 -20.50 -5.37 8.21
CA GLN A 57 -20.03 -6.00 9.44
C GLN A 57 -18.50 -5.98 9.56
N LEU A 58 -17.80 -6.93 8.93
CA LEU A 58 -16.37 -7.11 9.10
C LEU A 58 -15.62 -6.70 7.83
N CYS A 59 -14.46 -6.07 8.00
CA CYS A 59 -13.54 -5.77 6.91
C CYS A 59 -12.13 -6.26 7.26
N THR A 60 -11.50 -7.02 6.35
CA THR A 60 -10.12 -7.48 6.49
C THR A 60 -9.35 -7.25 5.20
N ASN A 61 -8.31 -6.41 5.25
CA ASN A 61 -7.51 -6.04 4.06
C ASN A 61 -8.38 -5.59 2.86
N GLY A 62 -9.52 -4.96 3.12
CA GLY A 62 -10.45 -4.47 2.10
C GLY A 62 -11.34 -5.53 1.46
N LEU A 63 -11.45 -6.72 2.05
CA LEU A 63 -12.53 -7.66 1.77
C LEU A 63 -13.55 -7.63 2.90
N CYS A 64 -14.82 -7.54 2.54
CA CYS A 64 -15.91 -7.65 3.50
C CYS A 64 -16.18 -9.12 3.83
N SER A 65 -16.54 -9.36 5.08
CA SER A 65 -17.03 -10.64 5.56
C SER A 65 -18.13 -10.42 6.60
N CYS A 66 -18.88 -11.50 6.89
CA CYS A 66 -19.97 -11.46 7.85
C CYS A 66 -19.62 -12.26 9.10
N ALA A 67 -20.25 -11.89 10.22
CA ALA A 67 -20.15 -12.63 11.46
C ALA A 67 -20.77 -14.04 11.32
N GLU A 68 -20.48 -14.90 12.31
CA GLU A 68 -21.03 -16.26 12.34
C GLU A 68 -22.56 -16.25 12.25
N GLY A 69 -23.11 -17.10 11.38
CA GLY A 69 -24.55 -17.19 11.13
C GLY A 69 -25.09 -16.20 10.09
N PHE A 70 -24.23 -15.46 9.39
CA PHE A 70 -24.60 -14.60 8.27
C PHE A 70 -23.82 -14.99 7.01
N TYR A 71 -24.40 -14.75 5.84
CA TYR A 71 -23.74 -14.88 4.55
C TYR A 71 -23.56 -13.51 3.89
N LEU A 72 -22.46 -13.36 3.15
CA LEU A 72 -22.17 -12.15 2.38
C LEU A 72 -23.05 -12.11 1.13
N ASN A 73 -23.72 -10.98 0.91
CA ASN A 73 -24.56 -10.77 -0.25
C ASN A 73 -23.72 -10.55 -1.53
N SER A 74 -24.36 -10.59 -2.69
CA SER A 74 -23.71 -10.45 -4.00
C SER A 74 -23.12 -9.05 -4.25
N ASP A 75 -23.47 -8.06 -3.44
CA ASP A 75 -22.86 -6.73 -3.45
C ASP A 75 -21.46 -6.69 -2.79
N ASN A 76 -21.01 -7.82 -2.22
CA ASN A 76 -19.75 -7.97 -1.48
C ASN A 76 -19.60 -6.97 -0.32
N ALA A 77 -20.71 -6.47 0.24
CA ALA A 77 -20.69 -5.42 1.25
C ALA A 77 -21.69 -5.69 2.38
N THR A 78 -22.91 -6.14 2.05
CA THR A 78 -23.99 -6.37 3.02
C THR A 78 -24.10 -7.84 3.42
N CYS A 79 -24.72 -8.10 4.57
CA CYS A 79 -24.83 -9.40 5.20
C CYS A 79 -26.31 -9.77 5.45
N SER A 80 -26.66 -11.02 5.15
CA SER A 80 -27.99 -11.58 5.39
C SER A 80 -27.90 -12.88 6.17
N LYS A 81 -29.01 -13.33 6.76
CA LYS A 81 -29.07 -14.55 7.57
C LYS A 81 -29.58 -15.75 6.77
#